data_AF-A0A0N8JXF9-F1
#
_entry.id   AF-A0A0N8JXF9-F1
#
_cell.length_a   1.000
_cell.length_b   1.000
_cell.length_c   1.000
_cell.angle_alpha   90.00
_cell.angle_beta   90.00
_cell.angle_gamma   90.00
#
_symmetry.space_group_name_H-M   'P 1'
#
loop_
_entity.id
_entity.type
_entity.pdbx_description
1 polymer ?
#
loop_
_entity_poly.entity_id
_entity_poly.type
_entity_poly.pdbx_seq_one_letter_code
_entity_poly.pdbx_strand_id
1 'polypeptide(L)'
;MASEENGEGCRQDVQEEPEPRGPGRGEHRWGSQHAGARELANLYSPGKRCQEWISVVLCFSLMAFNFCYLLANFHLGHVWYILLGIGILTADFASGLVHWGADTWGSVDLLVFGKAFIRPFREHHIDPTAITRHDFIETNGDNCMLTLVPLANMAYNFLTLSPAELYHSYPWNCYVFALAIFVTLTNQIHKWSHTYYGLPWWVTLLQDCHIILPRKHHRIHHVSPHETYFCITTGWLNYPLEKIGFWRNLEDLIQSLTGEKPRSDDMKWAQKVK
;
A
#
# COMPACT_ATOMS: atom_id res chain seq x y z
N MET A 1 54.60 -47.23 -63.34
CA MET A 1 54.94 -48.08 -62.18
C MET A 1 53.78 -47.96 -61.20
N ALA A 2 53.15 -49.09 -60.88
CA ALA A 2 52.26 -49.42 -59.75
C ALA A 2 51.18 -48.39 -59.32
N SER A 3 49.88 -48.59 -59.57
CA SER A 3 48.90 -49.57 -59.00
C SER A 3 48.40 -49.26 -57.58
N GLU A 4 47.08 -48.96 -57.51
CA GLU A 4 46.07 -49.32 -56.48
C GLU A 4 46.23 -48.70 -55.06
N GLU A 5 45.19 -48.23 -54.33
CA GLU A 5 43.83 -48.75 -54.10
C GLU A 5 42.77 -47.63 -53.90
N ASN A 6 41.53 -47.97 -54.24
CA ASN A 6 40.29 -47.28 -53.89
C ASN A 6 39.88 -47.58 -52.44
N GLY A 7 39.33 -46.58 -51.74
CA GLY A 7 38.55 -46.77 -50.52
C GLY A 7 37.46 -45.69 -50.44
N GLU A 8 36.24 -46.06 -50.81
CA GLU A 8 35.04 -45.22 -50.72
C GLU A 8 34.78 -44.79 -49.27
N GLY A 9 34.54 -43.49 -49.06
CA GLY A 9 34.13 -42.92 -47.79
C GLY A 9 33.07 -41.85 -48.02
N CYS A 10 31.82 -42.25 -47.87
CA CYS A 10 30.60 -41.44 -47.95
C CYS A 10 30.75 -40.12 -47.15
N ARG A 11 30.84 -38.97 -47.83
CA ARG A 11 30.59 -37.66 -47.20
C ARG A 11 29.11 -37.35 -47.38
N GLN A 12 28.33 -37.78 -46.41
CA GLN A 12 26.96 -37.28 -46.23
C GLN A 12 27.03 -35.79 -45.91
N ASP A 13 26.35 -34.98 -46.72
CA ASP A 13 25.94 -33.63 -46.36
C ASP A 13 25.09 -33.72 -45.09
N VAL A 14 25.70 -33.46 -43.93
CA VAL A 14 24.95 -33.22 -42.71
C VAL A 14 24.35 -31.83 -42.86
N GLN A 15 23.11 -31.78 -43.34
CA GLN A 15 22.24 -30.64 -43.09
C GLN A 15 22.20 -30.45 -41.58
N GLU A 16 22.78 -29.36 -41.08
CA GLU A 16 22.52 -28.88 -39.72
C GLU A 16 21.00 -28.63 -39.64
N GLU A 17 20.28 -29.55 -39.00
CA GLU A 17 18.94 -29.27 -38.52
C GLU A 17 19.01 -28.02 -37.64
N PRO A 18 18.16 -27.01 -37.87
CA PRO A 18 18.10 -25.89 -36.96
C PRO A 18 17.65 -26.44 -35.60
N GLU A 19 18.48 -26.24 -34.57
CA GLU A 19 18.12 -26.60 -33.20
C GLU A 19 16.68 -26.15 -32.90
N PRO A 20 15.85 -27.01 -32.28
CA PRO A 20 14.52 -26.61 -31.89
C PRO A 20 14.65 -25.44 -30.94
N ARG A 21 14.16 -24.27 -31.37
CA ARG A 21 14.06 -23.07 -30.54
C ARG A 21 13.37 -23.47 -29.23
N GLY A 22 14.15 -23.53 -28.16
CA GLY A 22 13.64 -23.70 -26.81
C GLY A 22 12.57 -22.64 -26.52
N PRO A 23 11.61 -22.94 -25.64
CA PRO A 23 10.56 -21.99 -25.28
C PRO A 23 11.21 -20.68 -24.84
N GLY A 24 10.66 -19.58 -25.34
CA GLY A 24 11.21 -18.23 -25.20
C GLY A 24 11.57 -17.87 -23.76
N ARG A 25 12.58 -17.00 -23.64
CA ARG A 25 13.02 -16.33 -22.40
C ARG A 25 11.86 -16.18 -21.42
N GLY A 26 11.98 -16.86 -20.28
CA GLY A 26 10.92 -16.98 -19.29
C GLY A 26 10.28 -15.64 -18.97
N GLU A 27 8.96 -15.58 -19.12
CA GLU A 27 8.16 -14.47 -18.62
C GLU A 27 8.43 -14.34 -17.11
N HIS A 28 8.90 -13.16 -16.70
CA HIS A 28 9.12 -12.87 -15.29
C HIS A 28 7.78 -12.99 -14.56
N ARG A 29 7.67 -13.93 -13.61
CA ARG A 29 6.45 -14.18 -12.79
C ARG A 29 6.03 -13.02 -11.89
N TRP A 30 6.88 -12.01 -11.72
CA TRP A 30 6.73 -10.90 -10.78
C TRP A 30 7.73 -9.77 -11.13
N GLY A 31 7.52 -8.59 -10.56
CA GLY A 31 8.37 -7.42 -10.72
C GLY A 31 8.03 -6.55 -11.94
N SER A 32 8.73 -5.42 -12.09
CA SER A 32 8.42 -4.34 -13.05
C SER A 32 8.31 -4.75 -14.52
N GLN A 33 8.89 -5.89 -14.91
CA GLN A 33 8.83 -6.41 -16.28
C GLN A 33 7.62 -7.33 -16.53
N HIS A 34 6.85 -7.66 -15.49
CA HIS A 34 5.63 -8.46 -15.60
C HIS A 34 4.54 -7.71 -16.39
N ALA A 35 3.87 -8.38 -17.33
CA ALA A 35 2.86 -7.77 -18.21
C ALA A 35 1.73 -7.09 -17.42
N GLY A 36 1.20 -7.77 -16.39
CA GLY A 36 0.19 -7.20 -15.49
C GLY A 36 0.65 -5.95 -14.74
N ALA A 37 1.92 -5.87 -14.31
CA ALA A 37 2.43 -4.67 -13.64
C ALA A 37 2.49 -3.47 -14.59
N ARG A 38 2.95 -3.70 -15.84
CA ARG A 38 3.03 -2.64 -16.87
C ARG A 38 1.64 -2.13 -17.28
N GLU A 39 0.66 -3.02 -17.41
CA GLU A 39 -0.71 -2.63 -17.72
C GLU A 39 -1.35 -1.82 -16.59
N LEU A 40 -1.20 -2.27 -15.34
CA LEU A 40 -1.70 -1.53 -14.18
C LEU A 40 -1.07 -0.13 -14.11
N ALA A 41 0.25 -0.02 -14.31
CA ALA A 41 0.94 1.28 -14.36
C ALA A 41 0.36 2.22 -15.45
N ASN A 42 0.01 1.70 -16.62
CA ASN A 42 -0.55 2.47 -17.73
C ASN A 42 -1.98 2.99 -17.47
N LEU A 43 -2.69 2.47 -16.46
CA LEU A 43 -4.02 2.97 -16.07
C LEU A 43 -3.93 4.28 -15.27
N TYR A 44 -2.74 4.76 -14.94
CA TYR A 44 -2.56 6.04 -14.26
C TYR A 44 -2.90 7.23 -15.18
N SER A 45 -3.83 8.08 -14.76
CA SER A 45 -4.37 9.15 -15.60
C SER A 45 -3.92 10.55 -15.16
N PRO A 46 -3.83 11.53 -16.08
CA PRO A 46 -3.58 12.92 -15.73
C PRO A 46 -4.61 13.51 -14.75
N GLY A 47 -5.87 13.06 -14.85
CA GLY A 47 -6.94 13.47 -13.93
C GLY A 47 -6.69 13.01 -12.49
N LYS A 48 -6.21 11.76 -12.33
CA LYS A 48 -5.78 11.23 -11.03
C LYS A 48 -4.66 12.06 -10.44
N ARG A 49 -3.63 12.36 -11.24
CA ARG A 49 -2.51 13.20 -10.81
C ARG A 49 -2.93 14.59 -10.34
N CYS A 50 -3.87 15.21 -11.06
CA CYS A 50 -4.42 16.52 -10.67
C CYS A 50 -5.14 16.44 -9.32
N GLN A 51 -5.98 15.41 -9.11
CA GLN A 51 -6.64 15.18 -7.82
C GLN A 51 -5.65 15.02 -6.68
N GLU A 52 -4.59 14.22 -6.85
CA GLU A 52 -3.58 14.01 -5.81
C GLU A 52 -2.88 15.32 -5.42
N TRP A 53 -2.49 16.15 -6.40
CA TRP A 53 -1.91 17.47 -6.12
C TRP A 53 -2.85 18.36 -5.31
N ILE A 54 -4.12 18.46 -5.72
CA ILE A 54 -5.12 19.24 -5.00
C ILE A 54 -5.26 18.71 -3.57
N SER A 55 -5.37 17.38 -3.41
CA SER A 55 -5.53 16.75 -2.11
C SER A 55 -4.33 16.97 -1.19
N VAL A 56 -3.10 16.84 -1.68
CA VAL A 56 -1.89 17.11 -0.89
C VAL A 56 -1.85 18.57 -0.45
N VAL A 57 -2.03 19.53 -1.38
CA VAL A 57 -1.96 20.95 -1.05
C VAL A 57 -3.02 21.34 -0.02
N LEU A 58 -4.28 20.90 -0.20
CA LEU A 58 -5.36 21.19 0.73
C LEU A 58 -5.13 20.52 2.09
N CYS A 59 -4.69 19.26 2.12
CA CYS A 59 -4.41 18.52 3.35
C CYS A 59 -3.36 19.23 4.19
N PHE A 60 -2.19 19.54 3.62
CA PHE A 60 -1.13 20.22 4.36
C PHE A 60 -1.50 21.65 4.77
N SER A 61 -2.29 22.36 3.96
CA SER A 61 -2.81 23.69 4.31
C SER A 61 -3.76 23.63 5.51
N LEU A 62 -4.71 22.68 5.50
CA LEU A 62 -5.64 22.46 6.62
C LEU A 62 -4.90 21.97 7.87
N MET A 63 -3.92 21.08 7.72
CA MET A 63 -3.09 20.62 8.83
C MET A 63 -2.34 21.79 9.47
N ALA A 64 -1.71 22.66 8.67
CA ALA A 64 -1.01 23.84 9.19
C ALA A 64 -1.97 24.80 9.91
N PHE A 65 -3.13 25.08 9.32
CA PHE A 65 -4.17 25.91 9.93
C PHE A 65 -4.63 25.33 11.28
N ASN A 66 -5.04 24.06 11.29
CA ASN A 66 -5.53 23.38 12.48
C ASN A 66 -4.46 23.27 13.56
N PHE A 67 -3.19 23.08 13.18
CA PHE A 67 -2.08 23.04 14.12
C PHE A 67 -1.90 24.38 14.85
N CYS A 68 -1.93 25.49 14.12
CA CYS A 68 -1.86 26.83 14.72
C CYS A 68 -3.00 27.05 15.72
N TYR A 69 -4.22 26.63 15.40
CA TYR A 69 -5.36 26.74 16.31
C TYR A 69 -5.28 25.79 17.51
N LEU A 70 -4.77 24.58 17.34
CA LEU A 70 -4.49 23.67 18.46
C LEU A 70 -3.49 24.31 19.43
N LEU A 71 -2.40 24.89 18.92
CA LEU A 71 -1.42 25.58 19.77
C LEU A 71 -2.02 26.80 20.47
N ALA A 72 -2.82 27.61 19.77
CA ALA A 72 -3.45 28.80 20.34
C ALA A 72 -4.49 28.46 21.42
N ASN A 73 -5.14 27.30 21.34
CA ASN A 73 -6.16 26.83 22.29
C ASN A 73 -5.61 25.74 23.23
N PHE A 74 -4.27 25.60 23.32
CA PHE A 74 -3.67 24.57 24.15
C PHE A 74 -3.95 24.82 25.63
N HIS A 75 -4.53 23.82 26.30
CA HIS A 75 -4.74 23.83 27.73
C HIS A 75 -4.13 22.59 28.37
N LEU A 76 -3.30 22.81 29.41
CA LEU A 76 -2.74 21.73 30.22
C LEU A 76 -3.85 20.82 30.75
N GLY A 77 -5.04 21.37 31.03
CA GLY A 77 -6.31 20.72 31.38
C GLY A 77 -6.72 19.49 30.56
N HIS A 78 -6.10 19.27 29.39
CA HIS A 78 -6.41 18.16 28.50
C HIS A 78 -5.28 17.15 28.36
N VAL A 79 -4.12 17.33 28.98
CA VAL A 79 -2.94 16.44 28.79
C VAL A 79 -3.25 14.97 29.09
N TRP A 80 -4.18 14.70 30.00
CA TRP A 80 -4.66 13.36 30.36
C TRP A 80 -5.65 12.78 29.36
N TYR A 81 -6.33 13.62 28.58
CA TYR A 81 -7.21 13.21 27.48
C TYR A 81 -6.48 13.16 26.13
N ILE A 82 -5.34 13.86 25.99
CA ILE A 82 -4.46 13.84 24.81
C ILE A 82 -3.68 12.52 24.82
N LEU A 83 -4.39 11.40 24.66
CA LEU A 83 -3.77 10.16 24.26
C LEU A 83 -3.56 10.22 22.75
N LEU A 84 -2.51 10.92 22.32
CA LEU A 84 -1.96 10.83 20.95
C LEU A 84 -1.81 9.37 20.50
N GLY A 85 -1.61 8.46 21.47
CA GLY A 85 -1.57 7.01 21.28
C GLY A 85 -2.84 6.38 20.67
N ILE A 86 -4.03 6.96 20.85
CA ILE A 86 -5.26 6.40 20.23
C ILE A 86 -5.27 6.69 18.73
N GLY A 87 -4.86 7.90 18.31
CA GLY A 87 -4.85 8.27 16.89
C GLY A 87 -3.96 7.35 16.05
N ILE A 88 -2.75 7.04 16.52
CA ILE A 88 -1.84 6.11 15.82
C ILE A 88 -2.36 4.68 15.81
N LEU A 89 -2.94 4.20 16.92
CA LEU A 89 -3.54 2.86 16.98
C LEU A 89 -4.74 2.73 16.04
N THR A 90 -5.61 3.74 16.00
CA THR A 90 -6.73 3.78 15.06
C THR A 90 -6.24 3.83 13.62
N ALA A 91 -5.22 4.63 13.30
CA ALA A 91 -4.63 4.66 11.97
C ALA A 91 -4.04 3.30 11.57
N ASP A 92 -3.34 2.62 12.50
CA ASP A 92 -2.78 1.29 12.26
C ASP A 92 -3.89 0.26 11.98
N PHE A 93 -4.95 0.25 12.81
CA PHE A 93 -6.09 -0.64 12.61
C PHE A 93 -6.81 -0.36 11.29
N ALA A 94 -7.14 0.91 11.03
CA ALA A 94 -7.83 1.33 9.81
C ALA A 94 -7.02 1.01 8.56
N SER A 95 -5.69 1.17 8.61
CA SER A 95 -4.81 0.78 7.52
C SER A 95 -4.90 -0.72 7.23
N GLY A 96 -4.95 -1.56 8.28
CA GLY A 96 -5.13 -3.00 8.14
C GLY A 96 -6.49 -3.37 7.57
N LEU A 97 -7.56 -2.70 8.01
CA LEU A 97 -8.91 -2.96 7.51
C LEU A 97 -9.05 -2.63 6.02
N VAL A 98 -8.51 -1.47 5.59
CA VAL A 98 -8.52 -1.05 4.18
C VAL A 98 -7.66 -1.99 3.34
N HIS A 99 -6.47 -2.33 3.82
CA HIS A 99 -5.54 -3.22 3.12
C HIS A 99 -6.13 -4.62 2.97
N TRP A 100 -6.59 -5.24 4.06
CA TRP A 100 -7.29 -6.52 4.04
C TRP A 100 -8.51 -6.49 3.10
N GLY A 101 -9.31 -5.42 3.15
CA GLY A 101 -10.49 -5.28 2.31
C GLY A 101 -10.14 -5.24 0.82
N ALA A 102 -9.13 -4.46 0.46
CA ALA A 102 -8.65 -4.33 -0.92
C ALA A 102 -8.03 -5.65 -1.42
N ASP A 103 -7.18 -6.29 -0.62
CA ASP A 103 -6.51 -7.53 -0.98
C ASP A 103 -7.49 -8.68 -1.12
N THR A 104 -8.43 -8.78 -0.17
CA THR A 104 -9.30 -9.95 -0.04
C THR A 104 -10.51 -9.87 -0.94
N TRP A 105 -11.12 -8.68 -1.09
CA TRP A 105 -12.42 -8.53 -1.75
C TRP A 105 -12.41 -7.52 -2.89
N GLY A 106 -11.34 -6.74 -3.05
CA GLY A 106 -11.23 -5.74 -4.10
C GLY A 106 -11.24 -6.37 -5.50
N SER A 107 -11.85 -5.66 -6.46
CA SER A 107 -11.67 -5.96 -7.88
C SER A 107 -11.40 -4.67 -8.63
N VAL A 108 -10.46 -4.72 -9.58
CA VAL A 108 -10.16 -3.60 -10.47
C VAL A 108 -11.27 -3.34 -11.50
N ASP A 109 -12.18 -4.30 -11.68
CA ASP A 109 -13.32 -4.20 -12.58
C ASP A 109 -14.46 -3.35 -12.01
N LEU A 110 -14.41 -3.00 -10.72
CA LEU A 110 -15.33 -2.04 -10.12
C LEU A 110 -15.19 -0.66 -10.81
N LEU A 111 -16.28 -0.19 -11.41
CA LEU A 111 -16.29 1.05 -12.18
C LEU A 111 -15.86 2.24 -11.28
N VAL A 112 -14.91 3.04 -11.76
CA VAL A 112 -14.28 4.18 -11.07
C VAL A 112 -13.43 3.81 -9.83
N PHE A 113 -13.99 3.08 -8.86
CA PHE A 113 -13.32 2.79 -7.59
C PHE A 113 -12.19 1.75 -7.73
N GLY A 114 -12.40 0.70 -8.55
CA GLY A 114 -11.43 -0.37 -8.75
C GLY A 114 -10.13 0.14 -9.39
N LYS A 115 -10.26 0.91 -10.48
CA LYS A 115 -9.12 1.45 -11.24
C LYS A 115 -8.30 2.48 -10.47
N ALA A 116 -8.93 3.26 -9.59
CA ALA A 116 -8.27 4.31 -8.82
C ALA A 116 -7.67 3.81 -7.50
N PHE A 117 -8.36 2.94 -6.78
CA PHE A 117 -8.00 2.58 -5.39
C PHE A 117 -7.57 1.12 -5.20
N ILE A 118 -8.07 0.17 -6.01
CA ILE A 118 -7.70 -1.26 -5.88
C ILE A 118 -6.47 -1.59 -6.72
N ARG A 119 -6.30 -0.91 -7.85
CA ARG A 119 -5.16 -1.08 -8.76
C ARG A 119 -3.79 -1.02 -8.04
N PRO A 120 -3.49 -0.06 -7.15
CA PRO A 120 -2.19 0.00 -6.48
C PRO A 120 -1.89 -1.23 -5.62
N PHE A 121 -2.91 -1.81 -4.97
CA PHE A 121 -2.77 -3.03 -4.16
C PHE A 121 -2.44 -4.25 -5.03
N ARG A 122 -3.13 -4.40 -6.18
CA ARG A 122 -2.84 -5.47 -7.15
C ARG A 122 -1.45 -5.35 -7.75
N GLU A 123 -1.06 -4.13 -8.14
CA GLU A 123 0.28 -3.86 -8.67
C GLU A 123 1.35 -4.19 -7.63
N HIS A 124 1.08 -3.87 -6.35
CA HIS A 124 1.97 -4.15 -5.23
C HIS A 124 2.20 -5.65 -5.00
N HIS A 125 1.19 -6.50 -5.16
CA HIS A 125 1.38 -7.95 -4.99
C HIS A 125 2.19 -8.58 -6.14
N ILE A 126 2.15 -7.97 -7.33
CA ILE A 126 2.92 -8.42 -8.50
C ILE A 126 4.34 -7.84 -8.48
N ASP A 127 4.48 -6.56 -8.15
CA ASP A 127 5.75 -5.86 -7.96
C ASP A 127 5.74 -5.09 -6.63
N PRO A 128 6.17 -5.76 -5.53
CA PRO A 128 6.20 -5.14 -4.19
C PRO A 128 7.09 -3.90 -4.10
N THR A 129 7.97 -3.68 -5.07
CA THR A 129 8.85 -2.50 -5.12
C THR A 129 8.29 -1.38 -5.99
N ALA A 130 7.11 -1.54 -6.59
CA ALA A 130 6.46 -0.49 -7.39
C ALA A 130 6.25 0.79 -6.59
N ILE A 131 5.73 0.66 -5.38
CA ILE A 131 5.52 1.77 -4.45
C ILE A 131 6.80 2.57 -4.16
N THR A 132 8.00 1.96 -4.24
CA THR A 132 9.25 2.68 -3.99
C THR A 132 9.61 3.66 -5.10
N ARG A 133 9.00 3.51 -6.28
CA ARG A 133 9.27 4.33 -7.48
C ARG A 133 8.30 5.50 -7.65
N HIS A 134 7.19 5.52 -6.93
CA HIS A 134 6.23 6.62 -6.95
C HIS A 134 6.82 7.85 -6.26
N ASP A 135 6.45 9.06 -6.65
CA ASP A 135 6.85 10.25 -5.89
C ASP A 135 5.96 10.47 -4.65
N PHE A 136 6.23 11.54 -3.89
CA PHE A 136 5.49 11.83 -2.66
C PHE A 136 3.99 12.08 -2.92
N ILE A 137 3.66 12.71 -4.04
CA ILE A 137 2.28 13.08 -4.38
C ILE A 137 1.49 11.83 -4.74
N GLU A 138 2.04 10.96 -5.58
CA GLU A 138 1.41 9.71 -5.96
C GLU A 138 1.31 8.74 -4.78
N THR A 139 2.34 8.69 -3.92
CA THR A 139 2.33 7.81 -2.74
C THR A 139 1.24 8.21 -1.73
N ASN A 140 1.03 9.52 -1.51
CA ASN A 140 0.25 10.00 -0.38
C ASN A 140 -1.05 10.73 -0.77
N GLY A 141 -1.31 10.96 -2.06
CA GLY A 141 -2.43 11.78 -2.52
C GLY A 141 -3.80 11.26 -2.07
N ASP A 142 -4.00 9.94 -2.07
CA ASP A 142 -5.25 9.33 -1.59
C ASP A 142 -5.42 9.42 -0.08
N ASN A 143 -4.34 9.21 0.67
CA ASN A 143 -4.39 9.37 2.12
C ASN A 143 -4.67 10.84 2.49
N CYS A 144 -4.07 11.79 1.77
CA CYS A 144 -4.36 13.22 1.92
C CYS A 144 -5.84 13.50 1.62
N MET A 145 -6.38 12.96 0.52
CA MET A 145 -7.78 13.13 0.14
C MET A 145 -8.74 12.64 1.24
N LEU A 146 -8.48 11.45 1.80
CA LEU A 146 -9.28 10.85 2.86
C LEU A 146 -9.35 11.76 4.10
N THR A 147 -8.28 12.47 4.41
CA THR A 147 -8.21 13.35 5.58
C THR A 147 -8.85 14.73 5.38
N LEU A 148 -9.22 15.12 4.15
CA LEU A 148 -9.73 16.47 3.88
C LEU A 148 -11.01 16.81 4.64
N VAL A 149 -11.98 15.90 4.65
CA VAL A 149 -13.28 16.13 5.32
C VAL A 149 -13.11 16.32 6.84
N PRO A 150 -12.44 15.41 7.59
CA PRO A 150 -12.26 15.61 9.02
C PRO A 150 -11.43 16.86 9.33
N LEU A 151 -10.39 17.16 8.54
CA LEU A 151 -9.58 18.37 8.73
C LEU A 151 -10.35 19.66 8.42
N ALA A 152 -11.20 19.66 7.40
CA ALA A 152 -12.05 20.80 7.07
C ALA A 152 -13.14 21.02 8.14
N ASN A 153 -13.74 19.94 8.66
CA ASN A 153 -14.67 20.03 9.78
C ASN A 153 -13.99 20.59 11.03
N MET A 154 -12.78 20.13 11.35
CA MET A 154 -11.98 20.67 12.45
C MET A 154 -11.69 22.17 12.26
N ALA A 155 -11.31 22.59 11.06
CA ALA A 155 -11.07 24.00 10.74
C ALA A 155 -12.35 24.85 10.88
N TYR A 156 -13.48 24.33 10.39
CA TYR A 156 -14.79 24.96 10.55
C TYR A 156 -15.15 25.11 12.03
N ASN A 157 -14.94 24.08 12.85
CA ASN A 157 -15.23 24.12 14.28
C ASN A 157 -14.40 25.20 14.99
N PHE A 158 -13.10 25.33 14.67
CA PHE A 158 -12.25 26.40 15.23
C PHE A 158 -12.71 27.81 14.88
N LEU A 159 -13.38 27.99 13.74
CA LEU A 159 -13.87 29.28 13.29
C LEU A 159 -15.27 29.62 13.79
N THR A 160 -16.06 28.64 14.23
CA THR A 160 -17.50 28.81 14.46
C THR A 160 -17.96 28.50 15.89
N LEU A 161 -17.26 27.62 16.60
CA LEU A 161 -17.62 27.27 17.98
C LEU A 161 -17.21 28.36 18.97
N SER A 162 -17.99 28.51 20.03
CA SER A 162 -17.66 29.40 21.15
C SER A 162 -16.44 28.86 21.92
N PRO A 163 -15.73 29.71 22.70
CA PRO A 163 -14.58 29.26 23.50
C PRO A 163 -14.89 28.10 24.46
N ALA A 164 -16.09 28.06 25.03
CA ALA A 164 -16.52 26.97 25.91
C ALA A 164 -16.69 25.65 25.15
N GLU A 165 -17.31 25.68 23.97
CA GLU A 165 -17.48 24.50 23.11
C GLU A 165 -16.13 24.01 22.56
N LEU A 166 -15.22 24.93 22.23
CA LEU A 166 -13.86 24.59 21.82
C LEU A 166 -13.09 23.89 22.93
N TYR A 167 -13.18 24.38 24.16
CA TYR A 167 -12.56 23.73 25.31
C TYR A 167 -13.05 22.28 25.48
N HIS A 168 -14.37 22.03 25.35
CA HIS A 168 -14.90 20.68 25.45
C HIS A 168 -14.54 19.76 24.27
N SER A 169 -14.48 20.31 23.05
CA SER A 169 -14.13 19.54 21.84
C SER A 169 -12.62 19.40 21.61
N TYR A 170 -11.78 20.10 22.39
CA TYR A 170 -10.33 20.14 22.21
C TYR A 170 -9.66 18.75 22.21
N PRO A 171 -9.97 17.81 23.12
CA PRO A 171 -9.39 16.47 23.08
C PRO A 171 -9.76 15.69 21.81
N TRP A 172 -11.00 15.83 21.34
CA TRP A 172 -11.45 15.21 20.10
C TRP A 172 -10.69 15.78 18.90
N ASN A 173 -10.52 17.09 18.85
CA ASN A 173 -9.71 17.76 17.81
C ASN A 173 -8.25 17.27 17.84
N CYS A 174 -7.65 17.09 19.02
CA CYS A 174 -6.31 16.50 19.14
C CYS A 174 -6.25 15.07 18.59
N TYR A 175 -7.24 14.24 18.92
CA TYR A 175 -7.35 12.87 18.40
C TYR A 175 -7.51 12.86 16.87
N VAL A 176 -8.44 13.64 16.32
CA VAL A 176 -8.67 13.74 14.87
C VAL A 176 -7.41 14.22 14.16
N PHE A 177 -6.72 15.22 14.72
CA PHE A 177 -5.49 15.74 14.15
C PHE A 177 -4.36 14.70 14.16
N ALA A 178 -4.18 13.97 15.27
CA ALA A 178 -3.20 12.89 15.35
C ALA A 178 -3.54 11.75 14.37
N LEU A 179 -4.79 11.32 14.32
CA LEU A 179 -5.28 10.33 13.36
C LEU A 179 -5.00 10.77 11.92
N ALA A 180 -5.30 12.02 11.58
CA ALA A 180 -5.05 12.57 10.25
C ALA A 180 -3.56 12.53 9.89
N ILE A 181 -2.66 12.92 10.81
CA ILE A 181 -1.20 12.82 10.58
C ILE A 181 -0.80 11.40 10.22
N PHE A 182 -1.22 10.41 11.01
CA PHE A 182 -0.80 9.02 10.78
C PHE A 182 -1.43 8.45 9.51
N VAL A 183 -2.71 8.71 9.24
CA VAL A 183 -3.37 8.30 7.99
C VAL A 183 -2.65 8.89 6.77
N THR A 184 -2.36 10.21 6.78
CA THR A 184 -1.63 10.88 5.69
C THR A 184 -0.27 10.22 5.43
N LEU A 185 0.43 9.77 6.47
CA LEU A 185 1.77 9.18 6.37
C LEU A 185 1.78 7.66 6.16
N THR A 186 0.66 6.96 6.32
CA THR A 186 0.59 5.49 6.24
C THR A 186 1.23 4.95 4.97
N ASN A 187 0.92 5.50 3.80
CA ASN A 187 1.48 5.00 2.54
C ASN A 187 2.97 5.33 2.40
N GLN A 188 3.42 6.47 2.92
CA GLN A 188 4.84 6.81 2.96
C GLN A 188 5.62 5.85 3.86
N ILE A 189 5.05 5.46 4.99
CA ILE A 189 5.64 4.48 5.91
C ILE A 189 5.66 3.09 5.27
N HIS A 190 4.58 2.69 4.60
CA HIS A 190 4.51 1.46 3.81
C HIS A 190 5.58 1.45 2.72
N LYS A 191 5.74 2.54 1.97
CA LYS A 191 6.82 2.69 0.98
C LYS A 191 8.21 2.50 1.61
N TRP A 192 8.45 3.04 2.78
CA TRP A 192 9.71 2.87 3.51
C TRP A 192 9.94 1.43 4.01
N SER A 193 8.88 0.65 4.24
CA SER A 193 9.02 -0.77 4.59
C SER A 193 9.50 -1.62 3.41
N HIS A 194 9.29 -1.15 2.17
CA HIS A 194 9.80 -1.73 0.92
C HIS A 194 11.15 -1.17 0.44
N THR A 195 11.63 -0.08 1.04
CA THR A 195 12.85 0.60 0.60
C THR A 195 14.07 0.10 1.38
N TYR A 196 14.93 -0.73 0.76
CA TYR A 196 16.06 -1.34 1.45
C TYR A 196 17.33 -0.49 1.51
N TYR A 197 17.50 0.44 0.55
CA TYR A 197 18.69 1.28 0.41
C TYR A 197 18.30 2.76 0.33
N GLY A 198 19.17 3.64 0.83
CA GLY A 198 19.01 5.09 0.68
C GLY A 198 17.95 5.74 1.58
N LEU A 199 17.41 5.02 2.58
CA LEU A 199 16.54 5.65 3.58
C LEU A 199 17.32 6.58 4.51
N PRO A 200 16.75 7.73 4.90
CA PRO A 200 17.32 8.58 5.92
C PRO A 200 17.51 7.84 7.25
N TRP A 201 18.55 8.20 8.01
CA TRP A 201 18.89 7.55 9.28
C TRP A 201 17.75 7.61 10.31
N TRP A 202 16.96 8.68 10.30
CA TRP A 202 15.85 8.84 11.25
C TRP A 202 14.69 7.90 10.91
N VAL A 203 14.46 7.59 9.63
CA VAL A 203 13.46 6.59 9.22
C VAL A 203 13.88 5.22 9.71
N THR A 204 15.15 4.85 9.52
CA THR A 204 15.67 3.55 9.98
C THR A 204 15.62 3.45 11.50
N LEU A 205 15.96 4.52 12.22
CA LEU A 205 15.84 4.56 13.67
C LEU A 205 14.39 4.33 14.14
N LEU A 206 13.41 5.02 13.52
CA LEU A 206 12.00 4.82 13.86
C LEU A 206 11.51 3.40 13.54
N GLN A 207 11.99 2.78 12.45
CA GLN A 207 11.70 1.38 12.12
C GLN A 207 12.35 0.42 13.14
N ASP A 208 13.60 0.65 13.51
CA ASP A 208 14.34 -0.20 14.46
C ASP A 208 13.76 -0.12 15.87
N CYS A 209 13.24 1.06 16.25
CA CYS A 209 12.49 1.27 17.50
C CYS A 209 11.02 0.81 17.41
N HIS A 210 10.57 0.27 16.28
CA HIS A 210 9.18 -0.13 16.04
C HIS A 210 8.16 0.99 16.26
N ILE A 211 8.54 2.26 16.05
CA ILE A 211 7.61 3.40 16.12
C ILE A 211 6.79 3.50 14.82
N ILE A 212 7.40 3.15 13.69
CA ILE A 212 6.77 3.04 12.37
C ILE A 212 7.06 1.65 11.79
N LEU A 213 6.30 1.24 10.77
CA LEU A 213 6.33 -0.12 10.24
C LEU A 213 7.75 -0.60 9.84
N PRO A 214 8.31 -1.62 10.52
CA PRO A 214 9.61 -2.18 10.17
C PRO A 214 9.56 -3.04 8.89
N ARG A 215 10.64 -3.01 8.09
CA ARG A 215 10.76 -3.81 6.84
C ARG A 215 10.57 -5.31 7.08
N LYS A 216 11.25 -5.84 8.11
CA LYS A 216 11.17 -7.27 8.47
C LYS A 216 9.76 -7.69 8.90
N HIS A 217 9.05 -6.79 9.58
CA HIS A 217 7.68 -7.02 10.01
C HIS A 217 6.74 -7.07 8.80
N HIS A 218 6.81 -6.07 7.93
CA HIS A 218 5.94 -6.01 6.75
C HIS A 218 6.20 -7.15 5.76
N ARG A 219 7.44 -7.64 5.66
CA ARG A 219 7.77 -8.80 4.82
C ARG A 219 6.96 -10.06 5.18
N ILE A 220 6.47 -10.21 6.41
CA ILE A 220 5.64 -11.35 6.81
C ILE A 220 4.35 -11.39 5.98
N HIS A 221 3.73 -10.23 5.74
CA HIS A 221 2.54 -10.11 4.90
C HIS A 221 2.81 -10.50 3.43
N HIS A 222 4.01 -10.21 2.92
CA HIS A 222 4.45 -10.60 1.57
C HIS A 222 4.79 -12.09 1.41
N VAL A 223 4.67 -12.89 2.47
CA VAL A 223 4.81 -14.33 2.35
C VAL A 223 3.46 -14.91 1.92
N SER A 224 3.47 -15.68 0.82
CA SER A 224 2.29 -16.43 0.37
C SER A 224 1.70 -17.24 1.55
N PRO A 225 0.37 -17.17 1.79
CA PRO A 225 -0.68 -16.73 0.86
C PRO A 225 -1.17 -15.28 1.01
N HIS A 226 -0.42 -14.37 1.65
CA HIS A 226 -0.80 -12.96 1.84
C HIS A 226 -2.08 -12.75 2.67
N GLU A 227 -2.29 -13.58 3.71
CA GLU A 227 -3.53 -13.58 4.50
C GLU A 227 -3.39 -12.98 5.90
N THR A 228 -2.24 -12.36 6.20
CA THR A 228 -1.92 -11.89 7.54
C THR A 228 -1.15 -10.57 7.53
N TYR A 229 -1.06 -9.93 8.69
CA TYR A 229 -0.25 -8.73 8.98
C TYR A 229 -0.57 -7.51 8.07
N PHE A 230 -1.86 -7.22 7.90
CA PHE A 230 -2.35 -6.15 7.02
C PHE A 230 -2.10 -4.72 7.53
N CYS A 231 -1.89 -4.49 8.83
CA CYS A 231 -1.66 -3.14 9.36
C CYS A 231 -0.30 -2.60 8.92
N ILE A 232 -0.30 -1.44 8.26
CA ILE A 232 0.87 -0.88 7.56
C ILE A 232 1.32 0.50 8.07
N THR A 233 0.71 1.03 9.14
CA THR A 233 1.15 2.30 9.73
C THR A 233 2.29 2.06 10.71
N THR A 234 2.08 1.21 11.70
CA THR A 234 3.10 0.79 12.68
C THR A 234 3.28 -0.72 12.72
N GLY A 235 2.23 -1.47 12.37
CA GLY A 235 2.16 -2.92 12.51
C GLY A 235 1.97 -3.38 13.96
N TRP A 236 1.64 -2.49 14.89
CA TRP A 236 1.44 -2.83 16.30
C TRP A 236 0.30 -3.81 16.51
N LEU A 237 -0.76 -3.67 15.70
CA LEU A 237 -1.96 -4.50 15.83
C LEU A 237 -1.86 -5.84 15.08
N ASN A 238 -0.85 -6.04 14.25
CA ASN A 238 -0.70 -7.27 13.47
C ASN A 238 -0.60 -8.53 14.35
N TYR A 239 0.29 -8.53 15.34
CA TYR A 239 0.45 -9.69 16.22
C TYR A 239 -0.81 -9.97 17.07
N PRO A 240 -1.42 -8.97 17.75
CA PRO A 240 -2.69 -9.18 18.44
C PRO A 240 -3.82 -9.71 17.55
N LEU A 241 -4.01 -9.15 16.36
CA LEU A 241 -5.07 -9.54 15.42
C LEU A 241 -4.85 -10.94 14.85
N GLU A 242 -3.60 -11.31 14.56
CA GLU A 242 -3.24 -12.66 14.14
C GLU A 242 -3.53 -13.68 15.25
N LYS A 243 -3.15 -13.37 16.50
CA LYS A 243 -3.33 -14.29 17.63
C LYS A 243 -4.79 -14.65 17.88
N ILE A 244 -5.72 -13.73 17.62
CA ILE A 244 -7.17 -13.97 17.75
C ILE A 244 -7.81 -14.47 16.45
N GLY A 245 -7.04 -14.62 15.37
CA GLY A 245 -7.53 -15.02 14.05
C GLY A 245 -8.50 -14.02 13.44
N PHE A 246 -8.35 -12.72 13.72
CA PHE A 246 -9.34 -11.68 13.39
C PHE A 246 -9.74 -11.70 11.92
N TRP A 247 -8.75 -11.65 11.01
CA TRP A 247 -8.98 -11.58 9.56
C TRP A 247 -9.64 -12.86 9.04
N ARG A 248 -9.10 -14.03 9.40
CA ARG A 248 -9.66 -15.33 9.01
C ARG A 248 -11.11 -15.50 9.49
N ASN A 249 -11.39 -15.17 10.75
CA ASN A 249 -12.74 -15.32 11.30
C ASN A 249 -13.74 -14.37 10.59
N LEU A 250 -13.29 -13.17 10.20
CA LEU A 250 -14.11 -12.24 9.45
C LEU A 250 -14.36 -12.71 8.02
N GLU A 251 -13.35 -13.33 7.39
CA GLU A 251 -13.50 -13.96 6.07
C GLU A 251 -14.47 -15.13 6.10
N ASP A 252 -14.35 -16.03 7.08
CA ASP A 252 -15.25 -17.17 7.28
C ASP A 252 -16.70 -16.68 7.48
N LEU A 253 -16.88 -15.61 8.26
CA LEU A 253 -18.18 -14.99 8.47
C LEU A 253 -18.76 -14.44 7.16
N ILE A 254 -18.00 -13.64 6.41
CA ILE A 254 -18.46 -13.06 5.14
C ILE A 254 -18.78 -14.16 4.13
N GLN A 255 -17.91 -15.15 3.99
CA GLN A 255 -18.12 -16.28 3.09
C GLN A 255 -19.36 -17.09 3.49
N SER A 256 -19.61 -17.31 4.79
CA SER A 256 -20.81 -18.02 5.25
C SER A 256 -22.11 -17.25 4.97
N LEU A 257 -22.06 -15.92 5.01
CA LEU A 257 -23.22 -15.05 4.80
C LEU A 257 -23.50 -14.77 3.32
N THR A 258 -22.46 -14.69 2.49
CA THR A 258 -22.55 -14.22 1.10
C THR A 258 -22.25 -15.30 0.05
N GLY A 259 -21.52 -16.34 0.42
CA GLY A 259 -20.98 -17.35 -0.50
C GLY A 259 -19.72 -16.92 -1.26
N GLU A 260 -19.30 -15.66 -1.13
CA GLU A 260 -18.12 -15.13 -1.81
C GLU A 260 -16.82 -15.69 -1.21
N LYS A 261 -15.87 -16.06 -2.08
CA LYS A 261 -14.56 -16.60 -1.65
C LYS A 261 -13.52 -15.49 -1.52
N PRO A 262 -12.77 -15.44 -0.40
CA PRO A 262 -11.69 -14.46 -0.23
C PRO A 262 -10.61 -14.63 -1.31
N ARG A 263 -10.04 -13.52 -1.75
CA ARG A 263 -8.90 -13.43 -2.70
C ARG A 263 -9.17 -14.08 -4.06
N SER A 264 -10.42 -14.16 -4.49
CA SER A 264 -10.80 -14.77 -5.77
C SER A 264 -10.24 -14.04 -7.01
N ASP A 265 -9.96 -12.74 -6.89
CA ASP A 265 -9.45 -11.90 -7.99
C ASP A 265 -7.92 -11.89 -8.10
N ASP A 266 -7.19 -11.99 -6.98
CA ASP A 266 -5.71 -11.96 -6.95
C ASP A 266 -5.11 -13.08 -7.81
N MET A 267 -5.72 -14.26 -7.79
CA MET A 267 -5.28 -15.41 -8.58
C MET A 267 -5.41 -15.18 -10.09
N LYS A 268 -6.32 -14.29 -10.54
CA LYS A 268 -6.49 -14.00 -11.98
C LYS A 268 -5.35 -13.16 -12.52
N TRP A 269 -4.87 -12.18 -11.74
CA TRP A 269 -3.82 -11.25 -12.17
C TRP A 269 -2.42 -11.86 -12.10
N ALA A 270 -2.15 -12.68 -11.08
CA ALA A 270 -0.88 -13.41 -10.95
C ALA A 270 -0.65 -14.45 -12.08
N GLN A 271 -1.70 -14.84 -12.80
CA GLN A 271 -1.65 -15.80 -13.90
C GLN A 271 -1.64 -15.14 -15.28
N LYS A 272 -1.56 -13.81 -15.38
CA LYS A 272 -1.63 -13.13 -16.68
C LYS A 272 -0.31 -13.25 -17.45
N VAL A 273 -0.35 -13.95 -18.58
CA VAL A 273 0.84 -14.38 -19.35
C VAL A 273 1.13 -13.50 -20.57
N LYS A 274 0.23 -12.61 -21.00
CA LYS A 274 0.39 -11.84 -22.25
C LYS A 274 -0.15 -10.42 -22.15
#